data_AF-A0A377KC02-F1
#
_entry.id   AF-A0A377KC02-F1
#
_cell.length_a   1.000
_cell.length_b   1.000
_cell.length_c   1.000
_cell.angle_alpha   90.00
_cell.angle_beta   90.00
_cell.angle_gamma   90.00
#
_symmetry.space_group_name_H-M   'P 1'
#
loop_
_entity.id
_entity.type
_entity.pdbx_description
1 polymer ?
#
loop_
_entity_poly.entity_id
_entity_poly.type
_entity_poly.pdbx_seq_one_letter_code
_entity_poly.pdbx_strand_id
1 'polypeptide(L)' 'MKPFIFGARNKVHIINLEKTVPMFNEALAELNKIASRKGKILSLVLNALQAKR' A
#
# COMPACT_ATOMS: atom_id res chain seq x y z
N MET A 1 4.85 -5.63 10.10
CA MET A 1 3.59 -4.85 10.15
C MET A 1 3.13 -4.43 11.56
N LYS A 2 3.71 -4.96 12.64
CA LYS A 2 3.34 -4.64 14.03
C LYS A 2 3.04 -3.14 14.34
N PRO A 3 3.78 -2.13 13.84
CA PRO A 3 3.48 -0.71 14.12
C PRO A 3 2.22 -0.14 13.45
N PHE A 4 1.64 -0.85 12.47
CA PHE A 4 0.43 -0.46 11.74
C PHE A 4 -0.83 -1.19 12.23
N ILE A 5 -0.69 -2.05 13.24
CA ILE A 5 -1.79 -2.82 13.82
C ILE A 5 -2.30 -2.05 15.03
N PHE A 6 -3.58 -1.65 15.00
CA PHE A 6 -4.26 -1.01 16.13
C PHE A 6 -4.58 -2.03 17.23
N GLY A 7 -4.94 -3.26 16.84
CA GLY A 7 -5.21 -4.36 17.75
C GLY A 7 -5.52 -5.66 17.00
N ALA A 8 -5.84 -6.71 17.73
CA ALA A 8 -6.29 -7.97 17.16
C ALA A 8 -7.53 -8.48 17.91
N ARG A 9 -8.52 -8.99 17.18
CA ARG A 9 -9.72 -9.63 17.75
C ARG A 9 -10.00 -10.91 16.98
N ASN A 10 -10.28 -12.02 17.67
CA ASN A 10 -10.57 -13.32 17.05
C ASN A 10 -9.53 -13.74 15.99
N LYS A 11 -8.24 -13.47 16.25
CA LYS A 11 -7.10 -13.70 15.33
C LYS A 11 -7.13 -12.84 14.05
N VAL A 12 -8.00 -11.84 13.96
CA VAL A 12 -8.03 -10.84 12.88
C VAL A 12 -7.28 -9.59 13.33
N HIS A 13 -6.34 -9.11 12.52
CA HIS A 13 -5.60 -7.87 12.77
C HIS A 13 -6.35 -6.65 12.24
N ILE A 14 -6.57 -5.67 13.12
CA ILE A 14 -7.22 -4.41 12.79
C ILE A 14 -6.12 -3.40 12.46
N ILE A 15 -6.19 -2.82 11.26
CA ILE A 15 -5.21 -1.83 10.77
C ILE A 15 -5.52 -0.46 11.35
N ASN A 16 -4.48 0.29 11.73
CA ASN A 16 -4.61 1.65 12.24
C ASN A 16 -4.85 2.65 11.08
N LEU A 17 -6.08 3.16 10.98
CA LEU A 17 -6.47 4.13 9.96
C LEU A 17 -5.93 5.54 10.20
N GLU A 18 -5.65 5.93 11.45
CA GLU A 18 -5.03 7.24 11.75
C GLU A 18 -3.64 7.35 11.11
N LYS A 19 -2.95 6.22 10.97
CA LYS A 19 -1.67 6.15 10.26
C LYS A 19 -1.86 5.94 8.76
N THR A 20 -2.77 5.05 8.35
CA THR A 20 -2.93 4.69 6.94
C THR A 20 -3.50 5.83 6.09
N VAL A 21 -4.45 6.61 6.61
CA VAL A 21 -5.08 7.70 5.84
C VAL A 21 -4.08 8.79 5.42
N PRO A 22 -3.27 9.39 6.32
CA PRO A 22 -2.28 10.40 5.90
C PRO A 22 -1.25 9.83 4.93
N MET A 23 -0.74 8.61 5.18
CA MET A 23 0.21 7.95 4.29
C MET A 23 -0.39 7.67 2.89
N PHE A 24 -1.67 7.32 2.82
CA PHE A 24 -2.36 7.14 1.55
C PHE A 24 -2.50 8.45 0.78
N ASN A 25 -2.83 9.55 1.47
CA ASN A 25 -2.91 10.87 0.86
C ASN A 25 -1.55 11.35 0.35
N GLU A 26 -0.46 11.09 1.08
CA GLU A 26 0.91 11.35 0.63
C GLU A 26 1.26 10.53 -0.63
N ALA A 27 0.92 9.24 -0.65
CA ALA A 27 1.13 8.39 -1.81
C ALA A 27 0.34 8.90 -3.04
N LEU A 28 -0.90 9.35 -2.85
CA LEU A 28 -1.70 9.97 -3.92
C LEU A 28 -1.07 11.27 -4.43
N ALA A 29 -0.54 12.10 -3.54
CA ALA A 29 0.15 13.33 -3.93
C ALA A 29 1.38 13.04 -4.79
N GLU A 30 2.17 12.02 -4.44
CA GLU A 30 3.32 11.58 -5.25
C GLU A 30 2.89 10.98 -6.60
N LEU A 31 1.83 10.16 -6.62
CA LEU A 31 1.27 9.64 -7.87
C LEU A 31 0.83 10.77 -8.80
N ASN A 32 0.19 11.81 -8.27
CA ASN A 32 -0.21 12.98 -9.04
C ASN A 32 1.00 13.75 -9.59
N LYS A 33 2.10 13.86 -8.83
CA LYS A 33 3.35 14.47 -9.31
C LYS A 33 3.99 13.67 -10.45
N ILE A 34 3.98 12.34 -10.35
CA ILE A 34 4.51 11.46 -11.40
C ILE A 34 3.65 11.60 -12.66
N ALA A 35 2.32 11.56 -12.52
CA ALA A 35 1.39 11.70 -13.62
C ALA A 35 1.52 13.06 -14.35
N SER A 36 1.65 14.17 -13.60
CA SER A 36 1.79 15.51 -14.19
C SER A 36 3.08 15.69 -14.98
N ARG A 37 4.15 14.97 -14.61
CA ARG A 37 5.44 14.94 -15.32
C ARG A 37 5.45 14.00 -16.53
N LYS A 38 4.29 13.45 -16.93
CA LYS A 38 4.17 12.38 -17.93
C LYS A 38 5.00 11.14 -17.59
N GLY A 39 5.24 10.91 -16.30
CA GLY A 39 5.94 9.74 -15.80
C GLY A 39 5.12 8.47 -16.05
N LYS A 40 5.79 7.37 -16.39
CA LYS A 40 5.15 6.09 -16.65
C LYS A 40 4.95 5.32 -15.35
N ILE A 41 3.71 5.00 -15.00
CA ILE A 41 3.37 4.14 -13.86
C ILE A 41 3.18 2.71 -14.39
N LEU A 42 4.04 1.79 -13.96
CA LEU A 42 3.93 0.38 -14.31
C LEU A 42 3.14 -0.36 -13.24
N SER A 43 1.94 -0.80 -13.58
CA SER A 43 1.19 -1.72 -12.73
C SER A 43 1.65 -3.15 -13.00
N LEU A 44 2.21 -3.80 -11.99
CA LEU A 44 2.68 -5.17 -12.08
C LEU A 44 1.57 -6.13 -11.64
N VAL A 45 1.28 -7.13 -12.47
CA VAL A 45 0.47 -8.29 -12.07
C VAL A 45 1.44 -9.43 -11.77
N LEU A 46 1.56 -9.78 -10.49
CA LEU A 46 2.38 -10.90 -10.04
C LEU A 46 1.54 -12.18 -10.07
N ASN A 47 1.97 -13.17 -10.87
CA ASN A 47 1.42 -14.52 -10.83
C ASN A 47 2.23 -15.38 -9.85
N ALA A 48 1.57 -15.92 -8.83
CA ALA A 48 2.18 -16.72 -7.77
C ALA A 48 2.80 -18.05 -8.27
N LEU A 49 2.47 -18.49 -9.49
CA LEU A 49 2.91 -19.79 -10.03
C LEU A 49 4.40 -19.84 -10.40
N GLN A 50 5.10 -18.70 -10.49
CA GLN A 50 6.49 -18.63 -10.96
C GLN A 50 7.54 -18.49 -9.83
N ALA A 51 7.12 -18.38 -8.56
CA ALA A 51 8.01 -18.08 -7.43
C ALA A 51 8.71 -19.30 -6.80
N LYS A 52 8.75 -20.46 -7.49
CA LYS A 52 9.31 -21.73 -6.99
C LYS A 52 10.40 -22.34 -7.89
N ARG A 53 11.14 -21.53 -8.65
CA ARG A 53 12.39 -21.97 -9.29
C ARG A 53 13.58 -21.26 -8.67
#